data_AF-A0A3N4VLA6-F1
#
_entry.id   AF-A0A3N4VLA6-F1
#
_cell.length_a   1.000
_cell.length_b   1.000
_cell.length_c   1.000
_cell.angle_alpha   90.00
_cell.angle_beta   90.00
_cell.angle_gamma   90.00
#
_symmetry.space_group_name_H-M   'P 1'
#
loop_
_entity.id
_entity.type
_entity.pdbx_description
1 polymer ?
#
loop_
_entity_poly.entity_id
_entity_poly.type
_entity_poly.pdbx_seq_one_letter_code
_entity_poly.pdbx_strand_id
1 'polypeptide(L)'
;MANDKDSASSGDRDFPEFDDSMADRLATLDDVDAEQRASALRQGLTDYELDDEDLDVLEAGEWDPNAITYAPALPVLAIVGRPNVGKSQLVNRIIGRREAVVEDKPGVTRDRVSYKAEWAGRRYTIVDTGGWEPDALGIDASVAMQAEIAVDLADAVLFVVDVNVGATSTDEHVVRMLRATHKPVILVANKTDDDRKAIQASELWSLGLGEPFPVSALHGRGVADLLDKAMATLPAVSKVAKEEIGGPRRVAILGRPNVGKSSLLNRAAGEERVVVNEMAGTTRDPVDEQVSIGGRIWTFVDTAGIRKRVHLQQGADFYASLRTSAALEKAEVAVVVLDVTEPISTQDLRIIDLVLESGRALVLAFNKWDLLDDDRRRYLEREIDQDLDHVSWAPRVNISAKTGRHLEKLVPALELALESWDTRVPTGKFNALLAELTQEHPHPVRGGKQPRILFGTQAANRPPTFVLFTTGFLDPQYRRFITRRLREIFGFEGTPITVNMRVREKRKRS
;
A
#
# COMPACT_ATOMS: atom_id res chain seq x y z
N MET A 1 -49.22 -20.26 1.82
CA MET A 1 -48.40 -21.48 1.94
C MET A 1 -47.14 -21.26 1.12
N ALA A 2 -46.01 -21.54 1.76
CA ALA A 2 -44.63 -21.22 1.41
C ALA A 2 -44.24 -21.34 -0.08
N ASN A 3 -43.45 -20.37 -0.55
CA ASN A 3 -42.22 -20.70 -1.26
C ASN A 3 -41.22 -19.57 -0.98
N ASP A 4 -40.33 -19.83 -0.04
CA ASP A 4 -39.29 -18.94 0.45
C ASP A 4 -37.93 -19.63 0.27
N LYS A 5 -36.91 -18.82 0.00
CA LYS A 5 -35.47 -19.13 -0.08
C LYS A 5 -34.98 -19.95 -1.28
N ASP A 6 -34.59 -19.25 -2.34
CA ASP A 6 -33.51 -19.71 -3.24
C ASP A 6 -32.88 -18.52 -3.98
N SER A 7 -32.03 -17.75 -3.28
CA SER A 7 -31.09 -16.83 -3.94
C SER A 7 -29.74 -16.73 -3.23
N ALA A 8 -29.31 -17.80 -2.55
CA ALA A 8 -27.92 -17.95 -2.16
C ALA A 8 -27.10 -18.38 -3.40
N SER A 9 -26.08 -17.57 -3.72
CA SER A 9 -24.93 -17.87 -4.57
C SER A 9 -24.74 -19.39 -4.79
N SER A 10 -24.96 -19.85 -6.02
CA SER A 10 -25.03 -21.28 -6.38
C SER A 10 -23.71 -22.05 -6.24
N GLY A 11 -22.64 -21.43 -5.73
CA GLY A 11 -21.33 -22.03 -5.58
C GLY A 11 -20.88 -22.34 -4.15
N ASP A 12 -21.62 -21.91 -3.12
CA ASP A 12 -21.22 -22.06 -1.69
C ASP A 12 -21.99 -23.16 -0.94
N ARG A 13 -22.94 -23.84 -1.60
CA ARG A 13 -23.75 -24.93 -1.02
C ARG A 13 -23.00 -26.26 -0.87
N ASP A 14 -21.78 -26.36 -1.39
CA ASP A 14 -20.98 -27.59 -1.38
C ASP A 14 -20.16 -27.78 -0.09
N PHE A 15 -20.12 -26.77 0.80
CA PHE A 15 -19.41 -26.83 2.08
C PHE A 15 -20.36 -26.52 3.24
N PRO A 16 -20.23 -27.19 4.40
CA PRO A 16 -21.16 -26.98 5.51
C PRO A 16 -21.03 -25.60 6.14
N GLU A 17 -22.07 -25.24 6.89
CA GLU A 17 -22.09 -24.06 7.76
C GLU A 17 -20.99 -24.14 8.84
N PHE A 18 -20.70 -23.00 9.45
CA PHE A 18 -19.72 -22.90 10.53
C PHE A 18 -20.22 -23.55 11.81
N ASP A 19 -19.36 -24.35 12.44
CA ASP A 19 -19.56 -24.92 13.77
C ASP A 19 -18.55 -24.29 14.73
N ASP A 20 -19.06 -23.64 15.78
CA ASP A 20 -18.26 -22.94 16.79
C ASP A 20 -17.26 -23.88 17.51
N SER A 21 -17.50 -25.20 17.46
CA SER A 21 -16.59 -26.20 18.05
C SER A 21 -15.16 -26.13 17.50
N MET A 22 -14.98 -25.67 16.25
CA MET A 22 -13.66 -25.48 15.63
C MET A 22 -12.94 -24.25 16.20
N ALA A 23 -13.66 -23.12 16.35
CA ALA A 23 -13.09 -21.92 16.95
C ALA A 23 -12.65 -22.18 18.40
N ASP A 24 -13.46 -22.91 19.18
CA ASP A 24 -13.11 -23.26 20.56
C ASP A 24 -11.86 -24.16 20.64
N ARG A 25 -11.73 -25.14 19.73
CA ARG A 25 -10.53 -25.99 19.63
C ARG A 25 -9.28 -25.19 19.26
N LEU A 26 -9.40 -24.23 18.36
CA LEU A 26 -8.29 -23.34 17.97
C LEU A 26 -7.93 -22.31 19.04
N ALA A 27 -8.91 -21.83 19.82
CA ALA A 27 -8.68 -20.90 20.93
C ALA A 27 -8.00 -21.58 22.13
N THR A 28 -8.27 -22.88 22.35
CA THR A 28 -7.70 -23.67 23.45
C THR A 28 -6.39 -24.38 23.09
N LEU A 29 -5.97 -24.31 21.83
CA LEU A 29 -4.71 -24.88 21.36
C LEU A 29 -3.53 -24.20 22.07
N ASP A 30 -2.67 -25.02 22.67
CA ASP A 30 -1.42 -24.54 23.25
C ASP A 30 -0.53 -23.90 22.17
N ASP A 31 -0.20 -22.63 22.36
CA ASP A 31 0.52 -21.83 21.38
C ASP A 31 1.92 -22.40 21.11
N VAL A 32 2.56 -23.01 22.13
CA VAL A 32 3.88 -23.62 22.01
C VAL A 32 3.82 -24.89 21.16
N ASP A 33 2.89 -25.79 21.44
CA ASP A 33 2.66 -27.00 20.63
C ASP A 33 2.27 -26.67 19.18
N ALA A 34 1.41 -25.65 18.99
CA ALA A 34 1.00 -25.20 17.67
C ALA A 34 2.19 -24.68 16.85
N GLU A 35 3.07 -23.90 17.48
CA GLU A 35 4.26 -23.36 16.82
C GLU A 35 5.30 -24.44 16.53
N GLN A 36 5.49 -25.42 17.44
CA GLN A 36 6.36 -26.58 17.18
C GLN A 36 5.88 -27.39 15.96
N ARG A 37 4.57 -27.63 15.84
CA ARG A 37 4.01 -28.31 14.66
C ARG A 37 4.20 -27.50 13.38
N ALA A 38 3.99 -26.19 13.43
CA ALA A 38 4.24 -25.32 12.28
C ALA A 38 5.72 -25.32 11.85
N SER A 39 6.64 -25.30 12.82
CA SER A 39 8.08 -25.42 12.55
C SER A 39 8.43 -26.75 11.86
N ALA A 40 7.84 -27.86 12.31
CA ALA A 40 8.03 -29.17 11.67
C ALA A 40 7.48 -29.22 10.23
N LEU A 41 6.29 -28.64 9.99
CA LEU A 41 5.71 -28.52 8.65
C LEU A 41 6.59 -27.65 7.73
N ARG A 42 7.10 -26.53 8.25
CA ARG A 42 8.03 -25.64 7.54
C ARG A 42 9.31 -26.38 7.17
N GLN A 43 9.91 -27.14 8.10
CA GLN A 43 11.08 -27.96 7.82
C GLN A 43 10.80 -29.00 6.72
N GLY A 44 9.59 -29.57 6.68
CA GLY A 44 9.17 -30.47 5.61
C GLY A 44 9.17 -29.85 4.20
N LEU A 45 9.17 -28.52 4.08
CA LEU A 45 9.26 -27.84 2.78
C LEU A 45 10.66 -27.96 2.14
N THR A 46 11.72 -28.32 2.89
CA THR A 46 13.06 -28.50 2.32
C THR A 46 13.13 -29.65 1.30
N ASP A 47 12.17 -30.58 1.35
CA ASP A 47 12.00 -31.65 0.38
C ASP A 47 11.45 -31.18 -0.98
N TYR A 48 11.10 -29.90 -1.10
CA TYR A 48 10.49 -29.28 -2.27
C TYR A 48 11.38 -28.21 -2.90
N GLU A 49 11.13 -27.90 -4.17
CA GLU A 49 11.82 -26.82 -4.87
C GLU A 49 11.24 -25.46 -4.41
N LEU A 50 12.08 -24.67 -3.74
CA LEU A 50 11.80 -23.33 -3.21
C LEU A 50 12.73 -22.35 -3.93
N ASP A 51 12.17 -21.21 -4.36
CA ASP A 51 12.92 -20.07 -4.89
C ASP A 51 13.22 -19.05 -3.78
N ASP A 52 13.98 -18.00 -4.10
CA ASP A 52 14.39 -16.98 -3.12
C ASP A 52 13.16 -16.21 -2.57
N GLU A 53 12.14 -15.95 -3.40
CA GLU A 53 10.91 -15.28 -2.96
C GLU A 53 10.12 -16.13 -1.95
N ASP A 54 10.29 -17.45 -1.97
CA ASP A 54 9.68 -18.37 -1.00
C ASP A 54 10.35 -18.31 0.35
N LEU A 55 11.67 -18.24 0.37
CA LEU A 55 12.43 -18.11 1.59
C LEU A 55 12.05 -16.80 2.29
N ASP A 56 11.92 -15.70 1.55
CA ASP A 56 11.46 -14.41 2.08
C ASP A 56 10.07 -14.50 2.74
N VAL A 57 9.13 -15.21 2.11
CA VAL A 57 7.77 -15.39 2.65
C VAL A 57 7.76 -16.27 3.90
N LEU A 58 8.63 -17.28 3.95
CA LEU A 58 8.76 -18.17 5.10
C LEU A 58 9.43 -17.48 6.29
N GLU A 59 10.44 -16.65 6.04
CA GLU A 59 11.14 -15.85 7.05
C GLU A 59 10.25 -14.72 7.61
N ALA A 60 9.43 -14.08 6.76
CA ALA A 60 8.44 -13.10 7.21
C ALA A 60 7.37 -13.70 8.17
N GLY A 61 7.26 -15.03 8.23
CA GLY A 61 6.38 -15.80 9.09
C GLY A 61 6.86 -16.00 10.54
N GLU A 62 8.15 -15.76 10.83
CA GLU A 62 8.79 -16.00 12.14
C GLU A 62 8.69 -14.79 13.07
N TRP A 63 7.46 -14.43 13.44
CA TRP A 63 7.22 -13.20 14.19
C TRP A 63 6.56 -13.44 15.55
N ASP A 64 7.12 -12.82 16.59
CA ASP A 64 6.66 -12.90 17.99
C ASP A 64 5.25 -12.28 18.13
N PRO A 65 4.26 -13.04 18.63
CA PRO A 65 2.88 -12.58 18.80
C PRO A 65 2.71 -11.43 19.82
N ASN A 66 3.73 -11.11 20.62
CA ASN A 66 3.74 -9.97 21.54
C ASN A 66 4.65 -8.82 21.10
N ALA A 67 5.35 -8.96 19.97
CA ALA A 67 6.11 -7.85 19.44
C ALA A 67 5.14 -6.86 18.78
N ILE A 68 5.30 -5.57 19.09
CA ILE A 68 4.90 -4.51 18.17
C ILE A 68 6.11 -4.31 17.28
N THR A 69 6.07 -4.77 16.03
CA THR A 69 7.15 -4.46 15.09
C THR A 69 6.89 -3.10 14.51
N TYR A 70 7.73 -2.18 14.97
CA TYR A 70 8.10 -1.02 14.19
C TYR A 70 8.91 -1.54 13.00
N ALA A 71 8.34 -1.49 11.79
CA ALA A 71 9.19 -1.57 10.61
C ALA A 71 10.15 -0.38 10.70
N PRO A 72 11.48 -0.60 10.75
CA PRO A 72 12.43 0.51 10.85
C PRO A 72 12.21 1.41 9.64
N ALA A 73 12.08 2.70 9.90
CA ALA A 73 11.95 3.68 8.84
C ALA A 73 13.13 3.53 7.89
N LEU A 74 12.85 3.04 6.67
CA LEU A 74 13.89 2.74 5.70
C LEU A 74 14.63 4.03 5.37
N PRO A 75 15.98 4.02 5.35
CA PRO A 75 16.74 5.20 4.99
C PRO A 75 16.35 5.68 3.58
N VAL A 76 16.21 6.99 3.41
CA VAL A 76 15.74 7.61 2.17
C VAL A 76 16.91 8.24 1.44
N LEU A 77 17.10 7.85 0.18
CA LEU A 77 18.13 8.35 -0.72
C LEU A 77 17.48 9.14 -1.86
N ALA A 78 17.65 10.47 -1.87
CA ALA A 78 17.14 11.30 -2.96
C ALA A 78 18.12 11.35 -4.13
N ILE A 79 17.62 11.29 -5.36
CA ILE A 79 18.41 11.47 -6.58
C ILE A 79 18.04 12.82 -7.19
N VAL A 80 18.97 13.77 -7.09
CA VAL A 80 18.78 15.17 -7.48
C VAL A 80 19.78 15.51 -8.60
N GLY A 81 19.40 16.40 -9.50
CA GLY A 81 20.26 16.84 -10.59
C GLY A 81 19.42 17.42 -11.73
N ARG A 82 20.03 18.21 -12.61
CA ARG A 82 19.31 18.87 -13.71
C ARG A 82 18.63 17.88 -14.69
N PRO A 83 17.81 18.33 -15.65
CA PRO A 83 17.20 17.43 -16.64
C PRO A 83 18.27 16.74 -17.48
N ASN A 84 17.98 15.54 -17.99
CA ASN A 84 18.82 14.82 -18.96
C ASN A 84 20.23 14.38 -18.50
N VAL A 85 20.56 14.53 -17.21
CA VAL A 85 21.82 13.97 -16.62
C VAL A 85 21.78 12.46 -16.42
N GLY A 86 20.63 11.81 -16.66
CA GLY A 86 20.47 10.36 -16.55
C GLY A 86 20.00 9.86 -15.18
N LYS A 87 19.30 10.68 -14.38
CA LYS A 87 18.72 10.29 -13.08
C LYS A 87 17.82 9.05 -13.18
N SER A 88 16.82 9.08 -14.07
CA SER A 88 15.89 7.95 -14.21
C SER A 88 16.56 6.68 -14.76
N GLN A 89 17.64 6.82 -15.55
CA GLN A 89 18.46 5.67 -15.96
C GLN A 89 19.21 5.07 -14.77
N LEU A 90 19.73 5.91 -13.87
CA LEU A 90 20.39 5.48 -12.65
C LEU A 90 19.40 4.81 -11.69
N VAL A 91 18.22 5.40 -11.48
CA VAL A 91 17.12 4.82 -10.70
C VAL A 91 16.75 3.43 -11.21
N ASN A 92 16.49 3.30 -12.51
CA ASN A 92 16.18 2.02 -13.16
C ASN A 92 17.27 0.97 -12.97
N ARG A 93 18.54 1.40 -13.03
CA ARG A 93 19.68 0.51 -12.80
C ARG A 93 19.69 -0.02 -11.38
N ILE A 94 19.44 0.85 -10.40
CA ILE A 94 19.50 0.53 -8.98
C ILE A 94 18.35 -0.41 -8.58
N ILE A 95 17.15 -0.23 -9.13
CA ILE A 95 15.96 -1.02 -8.77
C ILE A 95 15.98 -2.44 -9.40
N GLY A 96 16.77 -2.65 -10.46
CA GLY A 96 16.93 -3.98 -11.08
C GLY A 96 15.71 -4.52 -11.85
N ARG A 97 14.57 -3.81 -11.85
CA ARG A 97 13.36 -4.11 -12.63
C ARG A 97 13.03 -2.97 -13.59
N ARG A 98 12.54 -3.28 -14.80
CA ARG A 98 12.06 -2.30 -15.81
C ARG A 98 10.70 -1.71 -15.40
N GLU A 99 10.59 -1.08 -14.23
CA GLU A 99 9.35 -0.43 -13.77
C GLU A 99 9.30 1.07 -14.06
N ALA A 100 10.44 1.78 -14.21
CA ALA A 100 10.36 3.15 -14.72
C ALA A 100 10.30 3.09 -16.25
N VAL A 101 9.06 3.07 -16.77
CA VAL A 101 8.76 3.25 -18.18
C VAL A 101 9.47 4.49 -18.69
N VAL A 102 10.38 4.28 -19.65
CA VAL A 102 10.92 5.32 -20.52
C VAL A 102 9.88 5.51 -21.63
N GLU A 103 8.88 6.35 -21.40
CA GLU A 103 8.14 6.99 -22.49
C GLU A 103 8.59 8.46 -22.56
N ASP A 104 9.41 8.76 -23.55
CA ASP A 104 9.77 10.12 -23.97
C ASP A 104 8.59 10.78 -24.69
N LYS A 105 7.53 11.15 -23.95
CA LYS A 105 6.48 12.06 -24.45
C LYS A 105 6.58 13.40 -23.68
N PRO A 106 7.04 14.48 -24.33
CA PRO A 106 7.04 15.81 -23.72
C PRO A 106 5.61 16.27 -23.37
N GLY A 107 5.40 16.83 -22.17
CA GLY A 107 4.13 17.43 -21.76
C GLY A 107 3.33 16.74 -20.63
N VAL A 108 3.96 15.90 -19.80
CA VAL A 108 3.32 15.35 -18.58
C VAL A 108 4.15 15.76 -17.37
N THR A 109 3.59 16.61 -16.51
CA THR A 109 4.21 16.98 -15.23
C THR A 109 4.45 15.73 -14.41
N ARG A 110 5.73 15.41 -14.22
CA ARG A 110 6.21 14.15 -13.63
C ARG A 110 6.29 14.31 -12.11
N ASP A 111 5.22 13.93 -11.42
CA ASP A 111 5.20 13.88 -9.95
C ASP A 111 6.23 12.86 -9.42
N ARG A 112 6.70 13.15 -8.21
CA ARG A 112 7.77 12.44 -7.49
C ARG A 112 7.45 10.97 -7.30
N VAL A 113 8.36 10.10 -7.70
CA VAL A 113 8.19 8.64 -7.56
C VAL A 113 9.18 8.10 -6.53
N SER A 114 8.66 7.39 -5.53
CA SER A 114 9.45 6.70 -4.51
C SER A 114 9.49 5.21 -4.82
N TYR A 115 10.69 4.63 -4.77
CA TYR A 115 10.92 3.22 -5.08
C TYR A 115 11.59 2.53 -3.89
N LYS A 116 11.17 1.31 -3.56
CA LYS A 116 11.88 0.47 -2.59
C LYS A 116 13.04 -0.23 -3.30
N ALA A 117 14.22 -0.19 -2.69
CA ALA A 117 15.43 -0.80 -3.22
C ALA A 117 16.16 -1.58 -2.13
N GLU A 118 17.00 -2.51 -2.56
CA GLU A 118 17.86 -3.30 -1.69
C GLU A 118 19.27 -3.37 -2.26
N TRP A 119 20.27 -3.22 -1.40
CA TRP A 119 21.68 -3.38 -1.76
C TRP A 119 22.42 -4.09 -0.63
N ALA A 120 23.10 -5.20 -0.93
CA ALA A 120 23.86 -5.99 0.03
C ALA A 120 23.07 -6.36 1.30
N GLY A 121 21.81 -6.78 1.15
CA GLY A 121 20.92 -7.15 2.26
C GLY A 121 20.33 -5.97 3.04
N ARG A 122 20.62 -4.73 2.63
CA ARG A 122 20.09 -3.51 3.26
C ARG A 122 19.02 -2.87 2.40
N ARG A 123 17.82 -2.73 2.96
CA ARG A 123 16.67 -2.08 2.33
C ARG A 123 16.70 -0.57 2.55
N TYR A 124 16.30 0.19 1.53
CA TYR A 124 16.24 1.65 1.54
C TYR A 124 15.18 2.15 0.53
N THR A 125 14.82 3.42 0.61
CA THR A 125 13.89 4.07 -0.32
C THR A 125 14.64 5.04 -1.21
N ILE A 126 14.39 5.01 -2.52
CA ILE A 126 14.93 5.94 -3.50
C ILE A 126 13.82 6.91 -3.89
N VAL A 127 14.10 8.20 -3.88
CA VAL A 127 13.18 9.24 -4.35
C VAL A 127 13.76 9.86 -5.62
N ASP A 128 13.08 9.69 -6.77
CA ASP A 128 13.41 10.39 -8.01
C ASP A 128 12.66 11.72 -8.04
N THR A 129 13.41 12.83 -8.13
CA THR A 129 12.81 14.17 -8.22
C THR A 129 12.32 14.51 -9.63
N GLY A 130 12.42 13.59 -10.59
CA GLY A 130 12.01 13.80 -11.98
C GLY A 130 13.02 14.64 -12.79
N GLY A 131 12.85 14.64 -14.11
CA GLY A 131 13.51 15.57 -15.03
C GLY A 131 12.70 16.85 -15.15
N TRP A 132 13.29 17.99 -14.81
CA TRP A 132 12.65 19.30 -14.81
C TRP A 132 12.36 19.79 -16.26
N GLU A 133 11.13 20.16 -16.58
CA GLU A 133 10.84 20.92 -17.82
C GLU A 133 10.79 22.43 -17.50
N PRO A 134 11.36 23.28 -18.36
CA PRO A 134 11.39 24.73 -18.16
C PRO A 134 10.02 25.35 -18.47
N ASP A 135 9.32 25.86 -17.45
CA ASP A 135 8.20 26.79 -17.66
C ASP A 135 8.66 28.26 -17.60
N ALA A 136 7.90 29.12 -18.28
CA ALA A 136 8.24 30.49 -18.69
C ALA A 136 8.42 31.55 -17.57
N LEU A 137 8.67 31.15 -16.32
CA LEU A 137 8.86 32.02 -15.16
C LEU A 137 10.09 31.57 -14.33
N GLY A 138 11.30 31.79 -14.87
CA GLY A 138 12.55 31.69 -14.11
C GLY A 138 12.99 30.27 -13.75
N ILE A 139 13.86 29.70 -14.59
CA ILE A 139 14.37 28.31 -14.53
C ILE A 139 15.02 27.97 -13.17
N ASP A 140 15.73 28.90 -12.54
CA ASP A 140 16.56 28.60 -11.37
C ASP A 140 15.77 28.44 -10.05
N ALA A 141 14.66 29.18 -9.88
CA ALA A 141 13.91 29.19 -8.62
C ALA A 141 12.99 27.96 -8.46
N SER A 142 12.35 27.52 -9.55
CA SER A 142 11.53 26.30 -9.56
C SER A 142 12.37 25.05 -9.34
N VAL A 143 13.57 25.00 -9.93
CA VAL A 143 14.54 23.90 -9.76
C VAL A 143 15.05 23.81 -8.32
N ALA A 144 15.36 24.95 -7.70
CA ALA A 144 15.79 24.99 -6.30
C ALA A 144 14.72 24.45 -5.34
N MET A 145 13.46 24.83 -5.56
CA MET A 145 12.35 24.48 -4.68
C MET A 145 12.04 22.96 -4.67
N GLN A 146 11.94 22.28 -5.82
CA GLN A 146 11.66 20.83 -5.74
C GLN A 146 12.87 20.01 -5.28
N ALA A 147 14.09 20.55 -5.45
CA ALA A 147 15.31 19.94 -4.94
C ALA A 147 15.37 20.08 -3.43
N GLU A 148 15.06 21.25 -2.89
CA GLU A 148 14.95 21.53 -1.45
C GLU A 148 13.98 20.56 -0.76
N ILE A 149 12.76 20.43 -1.28
CA ILE A 149 11.76 19.54 -0.69
C ILE A 149 12.22 18.06 -0.77
N ALA A 150 12.98 17.66 -1.79
CA ALA A 150 13.43 16.27 -1.93
C ALA A 150 14.58 15.96 -0.97
N VAL A 151 15.46 16.94 -0.79
CA VAL A 151 16.56 16.90 0.15
C VAL A 151 16.00 16.86 1.57
N ASP A 152 14.97 17.64 1.90
CA ASP A 152 14.33 17.66 3.22
C ASP A 152 13.77 16.31 3.65
N LEU A 153 13.29 15.50 2.70
CA LEU A 153 12.72 14.17 2.96
C LEU A 153 13.75 13.03 2.91
N ALA A 154 15.01 13.31 2.56
CA ALA A 154 16.05 12.31 2.40
C ALA A 154 17.06 12.31 3.56
N ASP A 155 17.65 11.15 3.87
CA ASP A 155 18.77 11.02 4.80
C ASP A 155 20.10 11.35 4.13
N ALA A 156 20.20 11.09 2.83
CA ALA A 156 21.34 11.44 2.00
C ALA A 156 20.89 11.74 0.57
N VAL A 157 21.73 12.44 -0.18
CA VAL A 157 21.43 12.92 -1.54
C VAL A 157 22.49 12.44 -2.51
N LEU A 158 22.07 11.84 -3.62
CA LEU A 158 22.89 11.66 -4.81
C LEU A 158 22.69 12.86 -5.72
N PHE A 159 23.71 13.69 -5.86
CA PHE A 159 23.68 14.83 -6.79
C PHE A 159 24.33 14.44 -8.12
N VAL A 160 23.51 14.23 -9.13
CA VAL A 160 23.90 13.68 -10.44
C VAL A 160 24.18 14.79 -11.44
N VAL A 161 25.40 14.77 -12.00
CA VAL A 161 25.89 15.69 -13.03
C VAL A 161 26.36 14.90 -14.25
N ASP A 162 26.13 15.42 -15.44
CA ASP A 162 26.63 14.84 -16.69
C ASP A 162 28.08 15.29 -16.95
N VAL A 163 29.01 14.34 -16.97
CA VAL A 163 30.44 14.63 -17.20
C VAL A 163 30.71 15.26 -18.57
N ASN A 164 29.90 14.95 -19.59
CA ASN A 164 30.12 15.52 -20.92
C ASN A 164 29.77 17.00 -21.00
N VAL A 165 28.90 17.48 -20.09
CA VAL A 165 28.48 18.89 -20.02
C VAL A 165 29.32 19.64 -18.99
N GLY A 166 29.71 18.98 -17.90
CA GLY A 166 30.41 19.61 -16.78
C GLY A 166 29.47 20.40 -15.87
N ALA A 167 30.07 21.14 -14.93
CA ALA A 167 29.33 21.98 -13.98
C ALA A 167 28.70 23.19 -14.67
N THR A 168 27.42 23.45 -14.43
CA THR A 168 26.72 24.63 -14.96
C THR A 168 26.20 25.54 -13.84
N SER A 169 25.76 26.75 -14.19
CA SER A 169 25.21 27.74 -13.25
C SER A 169 24.00 27.22 -12.45
N THR A 170 23.14 26.40 -13.05
CA THR A 170 22.02 25.77 -12.33
C THR A 170 22.50 24.70 -11.36
N ASP A 171 23.59 23.98 -11.68
CA ASP A 171 24.17 22.99 -10.76
C ASP A 171 24.78 23.72 -9.55
N GLU A 172 25.50 24.82 -9.77
CA GLU A 172 26.01 25.69 -8.71
C GLU A 172 24.90 26.24 -7.81
N HIS A 173 23.73 26.57 -8.37
CA HIS A 173 22.58 27.01 -7.58
C HIS A 173 22.06 25.91 -6.66
N VAL A 174 21.89 24.69 -7.19
CA VAL A 174 21.47 23.53 -6.40
C VAL A 174 22.51 23.18 -5.34
N VAL A 175 23.81 23.29 -5.66
CA VAL A 175 24.91 23.08 -4.70
C VAL A 175 24.84 24.06 -3.53
N ARG A 176 24.53 25.34 -3.77
CA ARG A 176 24.35 26.32 -2.67
C ARG A 176 23.22 25.90 -1.72
N MET A 177 22.10 25.44 -2.26
CA MET A 177 20.99 24.92 -1.46
C MET A 177 21.40 23.64 -0.70
N LEU A 178 22.02 22.67 -1.38
CA LEU A 178 22.47 21.41 -0.79
C LEU A 178 23.44 21.61 0.37
N ARG A 179 24.31 22.62 0.30
CA ARG A 179 25.23 22.96 1.40
C ARG A 179 24.50 23.52 2.63
N ALA A 180 23.37 24.18 2.44
CA ALA A 180 22.58 24.77 3.54
C ALA A 180 21.81 23.72 4.34
N THR A 181 21.52 22.54 3.79
CA THR A 181 20.71 21.50 4.44
C THR A 181 21.49 20.63 5.43
N HIS A 182 22.83 20.72 5.44
CA HIS A 182 23.75 19.91 6.27
C HIS A 182 23.60 18.38 6.11
N LYS A 183 22.92 17.91 5.07
CA LYS A 183 22.76 16.48 4.81
C LYS A 183 23.97 15.93 4.04
N PRO A 184 24.30 14.64 4.19
CA PRO A 184 25.32 14.00 3.38
C PRO A 184 24.94 14.04 1.89
N VAL A 185 25.83 14.59 1.07
CA VAL A 185 25.68 14.66 -0.38
C VAL A 185 26.80 13.87 -1.04
N ILE A 186 26.46 12.98 -1.97
CA ILE A 186 27.39 12.23 -2.80
C ILE A 186 27.29 12.79 -4.21
N LEU A 187 28.39 13.35 -4.71
CA LEU A 187 28.47 13.86 -6.07
C LEU A 187 28.65 12.70 -7.05
N VAL A 188 27.75 12.59 -8.03
CA VAL A 188 27.72 11.50 -9.00
C VAL A 188 28.00 12.06 -10.40
N ALA A 189 29.10 11.61 -10.98
CA ALA A 189 29.57 12.00 -12.30
C ALA A 189 29.08 10.96 -13.34
N ASN A 190 27.87 11.17 -13.84
CA ASN A 190 27.20 10.22 -14.74
C ASN A 190 27.64 10.36 -16.20
N LYS A 191 27.36 9.32 -17.00
CA LYS A 191 27.80 9.14 -18.40
C LYS A 191 29.32 8.98 -18.56
N THR A 192 29.96 8.43 -17.54
CA THR A 192 31.39 8.06 -17.54
C THR A 192 31.59 6.70 -18.22
N ASP A 193 31.50 6.70 -19.55
CA ASP A 193 31.50 5.48 -20.37
C ASP A 193 32.90 4.94 -20.70
N ASP A 194 33.96 5.67 -20.36
CA ASP A 194 35.36 5.28 -20.56
C ASP A 194 36.30 5.93 -19.53
N ASP A 195 37.56 5.48 -19.51
CA ASP A 195 38.57 5.94 -18.55
C ASP A 195 39.00 7.40 -18.78
N ARG A 196 38.84 7.93 -20.00
CA ARG A 196 39.16 9.35 -20.27
C ARG A 196 38.11 10.25 -19.64
N LYS A 197 36.83 9.87 -19.70
CA LYS A 197 35.75 10.56 -19.00
C LYS A 197 35.88 10.45 -17.48
N ALA A 198 36.46 9.38 -16.96
CA ALA A 198 36.75 9.26 -15.53
C ALA A 198 37.77 10.33 -15.07
N ILE A 199 38.73 10.69 -15.93
CA ILE A 199 39.64 11.82 -15.68
C ILE A 199 38.90 13.15 -15.76
N GLN A 200 37.96 13.32 -16.70
CA GLN A 200 37.15 14.55 -16.84
C GLN A 200 36.21 14.80 -15.66
N ALA A 201 35.78 13.75 -14.96
CA ALA A 201 35.05 13.90 -13.70
C ALA A 201 35.84 14.72 -12.67
N SER A 202 37.17 14.82 -12.80
CA SER A 202 38.02 15.67 -11.95
C SER A 202 37.64 17.15 -11.94
N GLU A 203 37.04 17.66 -13.01
CA GLU A 203 36.61 19.05 -13.11
C GLU A 203 35.45 19.37 -12.16
N LEU A 204 34.66 18.37 -11.75
CA LEU A 204 33.51 18.53 -10.86
C LEU A 204 33.91 18.75 -9.39
N TRP A 205 35.19 18.59 -9.02
CA TRP A 205 35.70 19.01 -7.70
C TRP A 205 35.46 20.51 -7.45
N SER A 206 35.39 21.32 -8.51
CA SER A 206 35.05 22.74 -8.44
C SER A 206 33.71 23.03 -7.75
N LEU A 207 32.76 22.08 -7.78
CA LEU A 207 31.48 22.17 -7.07
C LEU A 207 31.62 22.04 -5.55
N GLY A 208 32.79 21.60 -5.05
CA GLY A 208 33.12 21.52 -3.63
C GLY A 208 32.15 20.67 -2.80
N LEU A 209 31.68 19.56 -3.37
CA LEU A 209 30.85 18.55 -2.69
C LEU A 209 31.64 17.27 -2.33
N GLY A 210 32.98 17.33 -2.43
CA GLY A 210 33.86 16.17 -2.23
C GLY A 210 34.23 15.48 -3.54
N GLU A 211 34.74 14.26 -3.44
CA GLU A 211 35.15 13.44 -4.58
C GLU A 211 33.93 13.00 -5.42
N PRO A 212 33.86 13.34 -6.73
CA PRO A 212 32.84 12.86 -7.64
C PRO A 212 33.01 11.37 -7.95
N PHE A 213 31.93 10.62 -7.81
CA PHE A 213 31.88 9.19 -8.13
C PHE A 213 31.58 9.00 -9.62
N PRO A 214 32.53 8.48 -10.43
CA PRO A 214 32.31 8.25 -11.85
C PRO A 214 31.37 7.06 -12.06
N VAL A 215 30.24 7.29 -12.71
CA VAL A 215 29.28 6.23 -13.04
C VAL A 215 28.82 6.30 -14.49
N SER A 216 28.45 5.14 -15.03
CA SER A 216 27.66 5.06 -16.26
C SER A 216 26.39 4.31 -15.95
N ALA A 217 25.28 5.03 -15.75
CA ALA A 217 23.96 4.42 -15.53
C ALA A 217 23.54 3.50 -16.71
N LEU A 218 23.92 3.87 -17.93
CA LEU A 218 23.64 3.12 -19.15
C LEU A 218 24.39 1.79 -19.22
N HIS A 219 25.67 1.77 -18.82
CA HIS A 219 26.51 0.57 -18.90
C HIS A 219 26.67 -0.17 -17.55
N GLY A 220 26.14 0.39 -16.46
CA GLY A 220 26.22 -0.17 -15.11
C GLY A 220 27.58 0.01 -14.41
N ARG A 221 28.53 0.72 -15.03
CA ARG A 221 29.88 0.93 -14.45
C ARG A 221 29.83 1.86 -13.24
N GLY A 222 30.54 1.50 -12.16
CA GLY A 222 30.69 2.32 -10.95
C GLY A 222 29.45 2.43 -10.06
N VAL A 223 28.33 1.81 -10.45
CA VAL A 223 27.07 1.88 -9.69
C VAL A 223 27.17 1.07 -8.40
N ALA A 224 27.86 -0.07 -8.41
CA ALA A 224 28.09 -0.87 -7.21
C ALA A 224 28.89 -0.09 -6.16
N ASP A 225 30.03 0.49 -6.56
CA ASP A 225 30.88 1.29 -5.67
C ASP A 225 30.14 2.54 -5.13
N LEU A 226 29.30 3.16 -5.97
CA LEU A 226 28.41 4.25 -5.56
C LEU A 226 27.41 3.80 -4.50
N LEU A 227 26.78 2.64 -4.66
CA LEU A 227 25.81 2.11 -3.71
C LEU A 227 26.47 1.67 -2.41
N ASP A 228 27.67 1.09 -2.46
CA ASP A 228 28.46 0.78 -1.26
C ASP A 228 28.75 2.06 -0.47
N LYS A 229 29.17 3.13 -1.14
CA LYS A 229 29.37 4.44 -0.52
C LYS A 229 28.06 5.01 0.04
N ALA A 230 26.97 4.93 -0.72
CA ALA A 230 25.66 5.42 -0.30
C ALA A 230 25.16 4.69 0.95
N MET A 231 25.26 3.36 0.99
CA MET A 231 24.91 2.57 2.16
C MET A 231 25.79 2.91 3.36
N ALA A 232 27.10 3.06 3.18
CA ALA A 232 27.99 3.49 4.26
C ALA A 232 27.65 4.90 4.82
N THR A 233 27.02 5.73 4.00
CA THR A 233 26.64 7.12 4.35
C THR A 233 25.25 7.20 5.00
N LEU A 234 24.31 6.38 4.56
CA LEU A 234 22.95 6.34 5.10
C LEU A 234 22.95 5.83 6.54
N PRO A 235 22.08 6.37 7.42
CA PRO A 235 21.89 5.83 8.76
C PRO A 235 21.15 4.48 8.72
N ALA A 236 21.43 3.59 9.68
CA ALA A 236 20.81 2.26 9.72
C ALA A 236 19.28 2.32 9.88
N VAL A 237 18.80 3.34 10.60
CA VAL A 237 17.40 3.76 10.69
C VAL A 237 17.34 5.21 10.22
N SER A 238 16.38 5.53 9.36
CA SER A 238 16.23 6.89 8.87
C SER A 238 16.08 7.90 10.02
N LYS A 239 16.73 9.06 9.89
CA LYS A 239 16.56 10.21 10.79
C LYS A 239 15.43 11.13 10.33
N VAL A 240 14.93 10.96 9.11
CA VAL A 240 13.88 11.77 8.49
C VAL A 240 12.60 10.99 8.16
N ALA A 241 12.72 9.73 7.73
CA ALA A 241 11.59 8.83 7.66
C ALA A 241 11.22 8.45 9.10
N LYS A 242 9.95 8.63 9.42
CA LYS A 242 9.40 8.29 10.73
C LYS A 242 9.12 6.79 10.79
N GLU A 243 9.25 6.22 11.98
CA GLU A 243 8.58 4.97 12.32
C GLU A 243 7.11 5.08 11.90
N GLU A 244 6.61 4.18 11.04
CA GLU A 244 5.21 4.19 10.61
C GLU A 244 4.30 3.57 11.71
N ILE A 245 4.33 4.18 12.89
CA ILE A 245 3.23 4.18 13.87
C ILE A 245 3.26 5.54 14.57
N GLY A 246 2.50 6.50 14.04
CA GLY A 246 2.38 7.81 14.68
C GLY A 246 1.68 8.85 13.82
N GLY A 247 0.39 9.06 14.08
CA GLY A 247 -0.43 10.08 13.45
C GLY A 247 -1.90 9.66 13.35
N PRO A 248 -2.82 10.60 13.06
CA PRO A 248 -4.21 10.27 12.78
C PRO A 248 -4.32 9.32 11.58
N ARG A 249 -5.05 8.19 11.73
CA ARG A 249 -5.23 7.17 10.67
C ARG A 249 -5.78 7.81 9.40
N ARG A 250 -5.35 7.30 8.23
CA ARG A 250 -5.61 7.91 6.92
C ARG A 250 -6.87 7.33 6.28
N VAL A 251 -7.83 8.20 5.97
CA VAL A 251 -9.15 7.84 5.48
C VAL A 251 -9.40 8.46 4.11
N ALA A 252 -9.72 7.66 3.10
CA ALA A 252 -10.25 8.15 1.83
C ALA A 252 -11.79 8.15 1.87
N ILE A 253 -12.43 9.24 1.41
CA ILE A 253 -13.89 9.26 1.20
C ILE A 253 -14.16 9.11 -0.30
N LEU A 254 -14.75 7.99 -0.70
CA LEU A 254 -15.03 7.63 -2.08
C LEU A 254 -16.53 7.52 -2.34
N GLY A 255 -16.91 7.47 -3.61
CA GLY A 255 -18.30 7.36 -4.04
C GLY A 255 -18.63 8.24 -5.25
N ARG A 256 -19.77 7.98 -5.88
CA ARG A 256 -20.24 8.72 -7.06
C ARG A 256 -20.45 10.21 -6.82
N PRO A 257 -20.50 11.06 -7.87
CA PRO A 257 -20.92 12.46 -7.72
C PRO A 257 -22.25 12.57 -6.94
N ASN A 258 -22.41 13.65 -6.15
CA ASN A 258 -23.67 14.00 -5.44
C ASN A 258 -24.19 13.01 -4.35
N VAL A 259 -23.48 11.93 -4.04
CA VAL A 259 -23.81 11.02 -2.93
C VAL A 259 -23.64 11.64 -1.54
N GLY A 260 -23.02 12.82 -1.45
CA GLY A 260 -22.89 13.59 -0.20
C GLY A 260 -21.51 13.56 0.48
N LYS A 261 -20.44 13.17 -0.23
CA LYS A 261 -19.05 13.21 0.28
C LYS A 261 -18.62 14.56 0.84
N SER A 262 -18.91 15.66 0.12
CA SER A 262 -18.55 17.02 0.59
C SER A 262 -19.35 17.44 1.80
N SER A 263 -20.64 17.07 1.86
CA SER A 263 -21.46 17.29 3.04
C SER A 263 -20.93 16.51 4.24
N LEU A 264 -20.48 15.26 4.03
CA LEU A 264 -19.91 14.41 5.06
C LEU A 264 -18.65 15.06 5.63
N LEU A 265 -17.71 15.44 4.77
CA LEU A 265 -16.46 16.07 5.17
C LEU A 265 -16.68 17.42 5.86
N ASN A 266 -17.56 18.26 5.33
CA ASN A 266 -17.88 19.56 5.96
C ASN A 266 -18.51 19.40 7.33
N ARG A 267 -19.38 18.40 7.49
CA ARG A 267 -20.05 18.14 8.77
C ARG A 267 -19.08 17.55 9.79
N ALA A 268 -18.28 16.56 9.40
CA ALA A 268 -17.21 16.01 10.21
C ALA A 268 -16.22 17.11 10.64
N ALA A 269 -15.82 17.98 9.72
CA ALA A 269 -14.95 19.12 9.99
C ALA A 269 -15.62 20.26 10.78
N GLY A 270 -16.92 20.18 11.06
CA GLY A 270 -17.69 21.19 11.79
C GLY A 270 -18.03 20.79 13.23
N GLU A 271 -17.95 19.51 13.60
CA GLU A 271 -18.33 19.05 14.93
C GLU A 271 -17.24 19.32 15.97
N GLU A 272 -15.95 19.13 15.66
CA GLU A 272 -14.84 19.57 16.53
C GLU A 272 -13.58 19.81 15.69
N ARG A 273 -13.37 21.04 15.20
CA ARG A 273 -12.05 21.40 14.67
C ARG A 273 -11.07 21.44 15.82
N VAL A 274 -10.18 20.45 15.90
CA VAL A 274 -8.91 20.65 16.58
C VAL A 274 -8.06 21.48 15.63
N VAL A 275 -7.89 22.77 15.94
CA VAL A 275 -6.75 23.52 15.41
C VAL A 275 -5.52 22.84 15.99
N VAL A 276 -4.93 21.90 15.25
CA VAL A 276 -3.68 21.28 15.66
C VAL A 276 -2.63 22.38 15.55
N ASN A 277 -2.17 22.85 16.71
CA ASN A 277 -0.97 23.66 16.82
C ASN A 277 0.17 22.96 16.07
N GLU A 278 1.05 23.76 15.45
CA GLU A 278 2.25 23.35 14.74
C GLU A 278 3.15 22.44 15.61
N MET A 279 2.80 21.17 15.77
CA MET A 279 3.66 20.18 16.39
C MET A 279 4.66 19.71 15.34
N ALA A 280 5.92 20.05 15.58
CA ALA A 280 7.04 19.69 14.75
C ALA A 280 7.02 18.19 14.40
N GLY A 281 6.91 17.88 13.10
CA GLY A 281 7.13 16.53 12.57
C GLY A 281 6.10 15.99 11.59
N THR A 282 4.96 16.62 11.32
CA THR A 282 4.07 16.11 10.26
C THR A 282 4.44 16.72 8.91
N THR A 283 4.83 15.91 7.92
CA THR A 283 4.85 16.30 6.51
C THR A 283 3.41 16.48 6.06
N ARG A 284 2.95 17.73 6.05
CA ARG A 284 1.63 18.08 5.55
C ARG A 284 1.68 18.06 4.03
N ASP A 285 0.96 17.13 3.41
CA ASP A 285 0.49 17.38 2.05
C ASP A 285 -0.54 18.52 2.13
N PRO A 286 -0.40 19.60 1.32
CA PRO A 286 -1.29 20.77 1.39
C PRO A 286 -2.77 20.47 1.05
N VAL A 287 -3.08 19.21 0.72
CA VAL A 287 -4.37 18.72 0.25
C VAL A 287 -5.10 17.83 1.28
N ASP A 288 -4.40 17.38 2.33
CA ASP A 288 -4.99 16.48 3.34
C ASP A 288 -5.55 17.28 4.54
N GLU A 289 -6.68 16.84 5.09
CA GLU A 289 -7.35 17.51 6.21
C GLU A 289 -7.40 16.60 7.45
N GLN A 290 -6.97 17.11 8.59
CA GLN A 290 -7.18 16.45 9.87
C GLN A 290 -8.52 16.87 10.46
N VAL A 291 -9.34 15.89 10.84
CA VAL A 291 -10.70 16.10 11.33
C VAL A 291 -10.89 15.25 12.59
N SER A 292 -11.49 15.82 13.64
CA SER A 292 -11.94 15.05 14.80
C SER A 292 -13.33 14.49 14.52
N ILE A 293 -13.50 13.18 14.63
CA ILE A 293 -14.81 12.52 14.60
C ILE A 293 -14.88 11.62 15.83
N GLY A 294 -15.96 11.76 16.63
CA GLY A 294 -16.16 10.98 17.85
C GLY A 294 -14.99 11.07 18.84
N GLY A 295 -14.35 12.23 18.95
CA GLY A 295 -13.21 12.47 19.84
C GLY A 295 -11.87 11.88 19.39
N ARG A 296 -11.79 11.27 18.20
CA ARG A 296 -10.53 10.82 17.59
C ARG A 296 -10.19 11.64 16.36
N ILE A 297 -8.90 11.95 16.20
CA ILE A 297 -8.40 12.67 15.02
C ILE A 297 -8.17 11.66 13.90
N TRP A 298 -8.60 12.01 12.69
CA TRP A 298 -8.44 11.26 11.45
C TRP A 298 -7.81 12.15 10.38
N THR A 299 -6.97 11.60 9.50
CA THR A 299 -6.43 12.32 8.34
C THR A 299 -7.24 11.94 7.10
N PHE A 300 -8.04 12.85 6.56
CA PHE A 300 -8.73 12.65 5.29
C PHE A 300 -7.82 12.99 4.12
N VAL A 301 -7.59 12.02 3.24
CA VAL A 301 -6.70 12.17 2.08
C VAL A 301 -7.46 12.69 0.84
N ASP A 302 -6.77 13.48 0.02
CA ASP A 302 -7.28 14.04 -1.25
C ASP A 302 -8.59 14.85 -1.14
N THR A 303 -8.69 15.76 -0.15
CA THR A 303 -9.91 16.54 0.09
C THR A 303 -10.11 17.69 -0.90
N ALA A 304 -9.07 18.09 -1.65
CA ALA A 304 -9.18 19.16 -2.65
C ALA A 304 -10.14 18.79 -3.80
N GLY A 305 -10.24 17.49 -4.16
CA GLY A 305 -11.23 16.99 -5.11
C GLY A 305 -12.66 17.07 -4.60
N ILE A 306 -12.86 16.98 -3.28
CA ILE A 306 -14.16 17.08 -2.60
C ILE A 306 -14.63 18.54 -2.53
N ARG A 307 -13.71 19.51 -2.36
CA ARG A 307 -14.02 20.96 -2.28
C ARG A 307 -14.19 21.64 -3.64
N LYS A 308 -13.40 21.28 -4.67
CA LYS A 308 -13.47 21.92 -6.01
C LYS A 308 -14.73 21.58 -6.82
N ARG A 309 -15.60 20.69 -6.34
CA ARG A 309 -16.83 20.26 -7.03
C ARG A 309 -18.01 21.23 -6.97
N VAL A 310 -17.83 22.43 -6.42
CA VAL A 310 -18.89 23.46 -6.45
C VAL A 310 -19.07 24.08 -7.85
N HIS A 311 -18.10 23.98 -8.79
CA HIS A 311 -18.16 24.77 -10.03
C HIS A 311 -17.84 24.12 -11.38
N LEU A 312 -17.56 22.82 -11.48
CA LEU A 312 -17.31 22.19 -12.79
C LEU A 312 -18.15 20.92 -12.96
N GLN A 313 -19.31 21.09 -13.62
CA GLN A 313 -20.07 20.00 -14.19
C GLN A 313 -19.60 19.75 -15.63
N GLN A 314 -19.51 18.46 -15.97
CA GLN A 314 -19.34 17.85 -17.30
C GLN A 314 -17.90 17.55 -17.77
N GLY A 315 -17.67 16.24 -18.01
CA GLY A 315 -16.51 15.70 -18.73
C GLY A 315 -15.31 15.30 -17.85
N ALA A 316 -15.42 14.30 -16.97
CA ALA A 316 -14.29 13.92 -16.11
C ALA A 316 -14.31 12.50 -15.52
N ASP A 317 -14.80 11.47 -16.23
CA ASP A 317 -14.78 10.09 -15.69
C ASP A 317 -13.34 9.55 -15.56
N PHE A 318 -12.46 9.84 -16.53
CA PHE A 318 -11.05 9.42 -16.50
C PHE A 318 -10.22 10.13 -15.42
N TYR A 319 -10.49 11.41 -15.15
CA TYR A 319 -9.80 12.15 -14.08
C TYR A 319 -10.32 11.81 -12.68
N ALA A 320 -11.53 11.25 -12.58
CA ALA A 320 -12.08 10.78 -11.32
C ALA A 320 -11.44 9.46 -10.87
N SER A 321 -11.11 8.55 -11.80
CA SER A 321 -10.45 7.27 -11.47
C SER A 321 -9.00 7.47 -11.03
N LEU A 322 -8.20 8.28 -11.74
CA LEU A 322 -6.81 8.58 -11.35
C LEU A 322 -6.70 9.20 -9.95
N ARG A 323 -7.62 10.11 -9.60
CA ARG A 323 -7.68 10.67 -8.24
C ARG A 323 -8.11 9.67 -7.18
N THR A 324 -9.06 8.78 -7.53
CA THR A 324 -9.49 7.71 -6.63
C THR A 324 -8.32 6.78 -6.30
N SER A 325 -7.52 6.39 -7.30
CA SER A 325 -6.31 5.58 -7.10
C SER A 325 -5.26 6.31 -6.23
N ALA A 326 -4.96 7.57 -6.51
CA ALA A 326 -4.01 8.36 -5.71
C ALA A 326 -4.46 8.54 -4.25
N ALA A 327 -5.77 8.72 -4.01
CA ALA A 327 -6.32 8.76 -2.66
C ALA A 327 -6.16 7.40 -1.95
N LEU A 328 -6.43 6.29 -2.65
CA LEU A 328 -6.28 4.93 -2.11
C LEU A 328 -4.82 4.54 -1.83
N GLU A 329 -3.86 5.06 -2.59
CA GLU A 329 -2.43 4.85 -2.32
C GLU A 329 -1.99 5.45 -0.97
N LYS A 330 -2.61 6.56 -0.58
CA LYS A 330 -2.31 7.25 0.68
C LYS A 330 -3.17 6.79 1.86
N ALA A 331 -4.35 6.26 1.61
CA ALA A 331 -5.29 5.85 2.65
C ALA A 331 -4.96 4.48 3.25
N GLU A 332 -5.40 4.25 4.49
CA GLU A 332 -5.40 2.93 5.13
C GLU A 332 -6.79 2.29 5.06
N VAL A 333 -7.82 3.13 5.18
CA VAL A 333 -9.23 2.75 5.07
C VAL A 333 -9.96 3.67 4.10
N ALA A 334 -10.84 3.09 3.29
CA ALA A 334 -11.74 3.80 2.41
C ALA A 334 -13.18 3.74 2.95
N VAL A 335 -13.81 4.90 3.07
CA VAL A 335 -15.24 5.05 3.31
C VAL A 335 -15.92 5.24 1.96
N VAL A 336 -16.62 4.23 1.47
CA VAL A 336 -17.42 4.34 0.24
C VAL A 336 -18.81 4.82 0.61
N VAL A 337 -19.15 6.03 0.15
CA VAL A 337 -20.42 6.69 0.43
C VAL A 337 -21.44 6.36 -0.67
N LEU A 338 -22.53 5.72 -0.26
CA LEU A 338 -23.65 5.32 -1.10
C LEU A 338 -24.87 6.21 -0.82
N ASP A 339 -25.62 6.56 -1.86
CA ASP A 339 -26.89 7.29 -1.72
C ASP A 339 -28.06 6.31 -1.61
N VAL A 340 -28.75 6.28 -0.47
CA VAL A 340 -29.85 5.34 -0.26
C VAL A 340 -31.13 5.65 -1.05
N THR A 341 -31.23 6.88 -1.57
CA THR A 341 -32.40 7.32 -2.35
C THR A 341 -32.38 6.82 -3.79
N GLU A 342 -31.21 6.37 -4.26
CA GLU A 342 -31.01 5.82 -5.60
C GLU A 342 -30.64 4.33 -5.51
N PRO A 343 -30.88 3.53 -6.57
CA PRO A 343 -30.35 2.18 -6.68
C PRO A 343 -28.82 2.15 -6.64
N ILE A 344 -28.26 1.08 -6.09
CA ILE A 344 -26.81 0.82 -6.18
C ILE A 344 -26.43 0.73 -7.66
N SER A 345 -25.49 1.58 -8.09
CA SER A 345 -25.11 1.68 -9.49
C SER A 345 -23.86 0.86 -9.81
N THR A 346 -23.64 0.59 -11.09
CA THR A 346 -22.40 -0.05 -11.57
C THR A 346 -21.14 0.75 -11.22
N GLN A 347 -21.24 2.08 -11.09
CA GLN A 347 -20.12 2.93 -10.69
C GLN A 347 -19.84 2.83 -9.19
N ASP A 348 -20.85 2.58 -8.36
CA ASP A 348 -20.62 2.30 -6.93
C ASP A 348 -19.84 0.99 -6.75
N LEU A 349 -20.25 -0.05 -7.47
CA LEU A 349 -19.56 -1.35 -7.47
C LEU A 349 -18.11 -1.23 -7.93
N ARG A 350 -17.84 -0.52 -9.04
CA ARG A 350 -16.47 -0.26 -9.51
C ARG A 350 -15.59 0.46 -8.48
N ILE A 351 -16.16 1.39 -7.70
CA ILE A 351 -15.41 2.09 -6.65
C ILE A 351 -15.07 1.12 -5.52
N ILE A 352 -16.00 0.23 -5.15
CA ILE A 352 -15.74 -0.83 -4.16
C ILE A 352 -14.66 -1.77 -4.67
N ASP A 353 -14.74 -2.23 -5.92
CA ASP A 353 -13.73 -3.10 -6.54
C ASP A 353 -12.32 -2.47 -6.49
N LEU A 354 -12.21 -1.17 -6.80
CA LEU A 354 -10.94 -0.44 -6.71
C LEU A 354 -10.37 -0.42 -5.27
N VAL A 355 -11.22 -0.33 -4.25
CA VAL A 355 -10.78 -0.41 -2.84
C VAL A 355 -10.24 -1.82 -2.56
N LEU A 356 -10.95 -2.86 -3.00
CA LEU A 356 -10.53 -4.25 -2.79
C LEU A 356 -9.20 -4.55 -3.49
N GLU A 357 -9.05 -4.12 -4.75
CA GLU A 357 -7.82 -4.26 -5.54
C GLU A 357 -6.64 -3.52 -4.90
N SER A 358 -6.89 -2.37 -4.27
CA SER A 358 -5.87 -1.61 -3.54
C SER A 358 -5.46 -2.23 -2.19
N GLY A 359 -6.20 -3.24 -1.71
CA GLY A 359 -5.92 -3.92 -0.44
C GLY A 359 -6.17 -3.05 0.80
N ARG A 360 -6.97 -1.98 0.68
CA ARG A 360 -7.32 -1.11 1.80
C ARG A 360 -8.53 -1.64 2.56
N ALA A 361 -8.61 -1.26 3.84
CA ALA A 361 -9.82 -1.51 4.63
C ALA A 361 -11.02 -0.78 4.02
N LEU A 362 -12.22 -1.33 4.18
CA LEU A 362 -13.46 -0.84 3.57
C LEU A 362 -14.55 -0.64 4.62
N VAL A 363 -15.15 0.54 4.61
CA VAL A 363 -16.38 0.87 5.34
C VAL A 363 -17.43 1.38 4.36
N LEU A 364 -18.65 0.85 4.43
CA LEU A 364 -19.77 1.25 3.59
C LEU A 364 -20.64 2.26 4.35
N ALA A 365 -20.72 3.50 3.85
CA ALA A 365 -21.52 4.55 4.45
C ALA A 365 -22.78 4.82 3.62
N PHE A 366 -23.93 4.35 4.11
CA PHE A 366 -25.24 4.58 3.50
C PHE A 366 -25.78 5.94 3.92
N ASN A 367 -25.61 6.93 3.04
CA ASN A 367 -25.90 8.34 3.29
C ASN A 367 -27.28 8.75 2.78
N LYS A 368 -27.78 9.90 3.29
CA LYS A 368 -29.14 10.43 3.07
C LYS A 368 -30.23 9.57 3.71
N TRP A 369 -29.89 8.88 4.81
CA TRP A 369 -30.83 8.03 5.54
C TRP A 369 -32.08 8.79 6.06
N ASP A 370 -32.00 10.11 6.19
CA ASP A 370 -33.13 10.98 6.53
C ASP A 370 -34.22 11.06 5.45
N LEU A 371 -33.90 10.65 4.22
CA LEU A 371 -34.82 10.67 3.07
C LEU A 371 -35.41 9.30 2.74
N LEU A 372 -35.08 8.27 3.54
CA LEU A 372 -35.48 6.89 3.28
C LEU A 372 -36.89 6.61 3.80
N ASP A 373 -37.78 6.14 2.91
CA ASP A 373 -39.09 5.61 3.28
C ASP A 373 -39.08 4.07 3.43
N ASP A 374 -40.15 3.50 3.97
CA ASP A 374 -40.24 2.06 4.25
C ASP A 374 -40.17 1.19 2.99
N ASP A 375 -40.70 1.68 1.86
CA ASP A 375 -40.70 0.93 0.61
C ASP A 375 -39.30 0.91 0.00
N ARG A 376 -38.65 2.07 -0.14
CA ARG A 376 -37.26 2.19 -0.61
C ARG A 376 -36.32 1.41 0.29
N ARG A 377 -36.53 1.40 1.61
CA ARG A 377 -35.74 0.57 2.54
C ARG A 377 -35.79 -0.91 2.17
N ARG A 378 -36.98 -1.46 1.89
CA ARG A 378 -37.11 -2.88 1.47
C ARG A 378 -36.45 -3.18 0.14
N TYR A 379 -36.39 -2.22 -0.78
CA TYR A 379 -35.65 -2.38 -2.04
C TYR A 379 -34.14 -2.31 -1.80
N LEU A 380 -33.69 -1.36 -0.99
CA LEU A 380 -32.29 -1.20 -0.63
C LEU A 380 -31.71 -2.46 0.04
N GLU A 381 -32.40 -3.06 1.01
CA GLU A 381 -31.91 -4.30 1.65
C GLU A 381 -31.74 -5.42 0.61
N ARG A 382 -32.66 -5.54 -0.35
CA ARG A 382 -32.55 -6.52 -1.44
C ARG A 382 -31.39 -6.22 -2.39
N GLU A 383 -31.17 -4.95 -2.72
CA GLU A 383 -30.02 -4.51 -3.54
C GLU A 383 -28.71 -4.81 -2.81
N ILE A 384 -28.64 -4.55 -1.51
CA ILE A 384 -27.47 -4.84 -0.68
C ILE A 384 -27.16 -6.35 -0.66
N ASP A 385 -28.16 -7.19 -0.45
CA ASP A 385 -27.99 -8.64 -0.44
C ASP A 385 -27.61 -9.23 -1.81
N GLN A 386 -28.01 -8.57 -2.90
CA GLN A 386 -27.71 -9.03 -4.27
C GLN A 386 -26.37 -8.52 -4.79
N ASP A 387 -26.14 -7.21 -4.64
CA ASP A 387 -25.02 -6.52 -5.30
C ASP A 387 -23.79 -6.41 -4.38
N LEU A 388 -23.97 -6.41 -3.05
CA LEU A 388 -22.88 -6.20 -2.08
C LEU A 388 -22.55 -7.44 -1.22
N ASP A 389 -23.07 -8.61 -1.58
CA ASP A 389 -22.82 -9.88 -0.86
C ASP A 389 -21.31 -10.21 -0.74
N HIS A 390 -20.57 -9.96 -1.83
CA HIS A 390 -19.12 -10.18 -1.90
C HIS A 390 -18.30 -9.28 -0.93
N VAL A 391 -18.91 -8.22 -0.40
CA VAL A 391 -18.36 -7.32 0.63
C VAL A 391 -19.23 -7.26 1.88
N SER A 392 -20.02 -8.31 2.15
CA SER A 392 -20.86 -8.43 3.36
C SER A 392 -20.06 -8.30 4.67
N TRP A 393 -18.77 -8.63 4.64
CA TRP A 393 -17.82 -8.46 5.75
C TRP A 393 -17.44 -6.99 6.03
N ALA A 394 -17.77 -6.04 5.16
CA ALA A 394 -17.48 -4.63 5.37
C ALA A 394 -18.53 -3.97 6.29
N PRO A 395 -18.13 -3.26 7.36
CA PRO A 395 -19.05 -2.56 8.25
C PRO A 395 -19.94 -1.59 7.48
N ARG A 396 -21.25 -1.67 7.76
CA ARG A 396 -22.28 -0.80 7.17
C ARG A 396 -22.71 0.25 8.18
N VAL A 397 -22.60 1.52 7.81
CA VAL A 397 -22.98 2.65 8.67
C VAL A 397 -24.04 3.50 7.99
N ASN A 398 -25.22 3.59 8.62
CA ASN A 398 -26.35 4.36 8.11
C ASN A 398 -26.31 5.78 8.68
N ILE A 399 -26.08 6.77 7.82
CA ILE A 399 -25.80 8.16 8.19
C ILE A 399 -26.66 9.17 7.42
N SER A 400 -26.70 10.39 7.93
CA SER A 400 -27.14 11.56 7.16
C SER A 400 -26.16 12.70 7.34
N ALA A 401 -25.31 12.88 6.34
CA ALA A 401 -24.31 13.96 6.31
C ALA A 401 -24.95 15.35 6.40
N LYS A 402 -26.19 15.52 5.93
CA LYS A 402 -26.93 16.79 5.98
C LYS A 402 -27.37 17.13 7.41
N THR A 403 -27.89 16.15 8.13
CA THR A 403 -28.42 16.36 9.49
C THR A 403 -27.38 16.14 10.58
N GLY A 404 -26.29 15.44 10.28
CA GLY A 404 -25.29 14.97 11.24
C GLY A 404 -25.66 13.64 11.90
N ARG A 405 -26.80 13.03 11.55
CA ARG A 405 -27.25 11.78 12.18
C ARG A 405 -26.23 10.66 12.00
N HIS A 406 -25.85 10.03 13.11
CA HIS A 406 -25.01 8.82 13.20
C HIS A 406 -23.59 8.96 12.64
N LEU A 407 -23.07 10.18 12.48
CA LEU A 407 -21.68 10.36 12.03
C LEU A 407 -20.67 9.79 13.02
N GLU A 408 -20.99 9.82 14.32
CA GLU A 408 -20.20 9.21 15.38
C GLU A 408 -20.04 7.68 15.22
N LYS A 409 -20.98 7.01 14.54
CA LYS A 409 -20.92 5.56 14.28
C LYS A 409 -19.90 5.17 13.21
N LEU A 410 -19.37 6.14 12.45
CA LEU A 410 -18.27 5.87 11.53
C LEU A 410 -16.99 5.50 12.29
N VAL A 411 -16.77 6.07 13.48
CA VAL A 411 -15.57 5.85 14.30
C VAL A 411 -15.37 4.37 14.67
N PRO A 412 -16.33 3.68 15.32
CA PRO A 412 -16.17 2.27 15.65
C PRO A 412 -16.04 1.39 14.39
N ALA A 413 -16.71 1.74 13.29
CA ALA A 413 -16.58 1.01 12.03
C ALA A 413 -15.19 1.15 11.40
N LEU A 414 -14.61 2.36 11.43
CA LEU A 414 -13.25 2.63 10.96
C LEU A 414 -12.22 1.91 11.83
N GLU A 415 -12.38 1.96 13.15
CA GLU A 415 -11.50 1.28 14.10
C GLU A 415 -11.52 -0.23 13.89
N LEU A 416 -12.70 -0.84 13.84
CA LEU A 416 -12.84 -2.28 13.59
C LEU A 416 -12.18 -2.70 12.28
N ALA A 417 -12.40 -1.95 11.21
CA ALA A 417 -11.84 -2.22 9.90
C ALA A 417 -10.30 -2.12 9.90
N LEU A 418 -9.75 -1.12 10.60
CA LEU A 418 -8.31 -0.89 10.70
C LEU A 418 -7.62 -1.87 11.65
N GLU A 419 -8.23 -2.20 12.78
CA GLU A 419 -7.76 -3.25 13.70
C GLU A 419 -7.70 -4.58 12.98
N SER A 420 -8.76 -4.95 12.26
CA SER A 420 -8.80 -6.13 11.40
C SER A 420 -7.73 -6.12 10.29
N TRP A 421 -7.49 -4.95 9.69
CA TRP A 421 -6.44 -4.75 8.69
C TRP A 421 -5.02 -4.74 9.29
N ASP A 422 -4.88 -4.64 10.61
CA ASP A 422 -3.60 -4.75 11.31
C ASP A 422 -3.36 -6.18 11.83
N THR A 423 -4.41 -7.02 11.89
CA THR A 423 -4.41 -8.35 12.49
C THR A 423 -3.35 -9.29 11.88
N ARG A 424 -2.58 -9.90 12.78
CA ARG A 424 -1.67 -11.02 12.50
C ARG A 424 -2.18 -12.29 13.16
N VAL A 425 -2.34 -13.35 12.37
CA VAL A 425 -2.64 -14.70 12.81
C VAL A 425 -1.33 -15.45 13.00
N PRO A 426 -1.07 -16.05 14.18
CA PRO A 426 0.10 -16.89 14.41
C PRO A 426 0.17 -18.06 13.43
N THR A 427 1.37 -18.34 12.93
CA THR A 427 1.60 -19.39 11.93
C THR A 427 1.17 -20.78 12.44
N GLY A 428 1.42 -21.09 13.71
CA GLY A 428 0.89 -22.28 14.39
C GLY A 428 -0.63 -22.42 14.27
N LYS A 429 -1.39 -21.40 14.69
CA LYS A 429 -2.86 -21.39 14.64
C LYS A 429 -3.40 -21.51 13.22
N PHE A 430 -2.76 -20.84 12.26
CA PHE A 430 -3.17 -20.93 10.86
C PHE A 430 -2.97 -22.34 10.29
N ASN A 431 -1.84 -22.99 10.56
CA ASN A 431 -1.62 -24.37 10.09
C ASN A 431 -2.52 -25.39 10.81
N ALA A 432 -2.85 -25.16 12.08
CA ALA A 432 -3.84 -25.97 12.80
C ALA A 432 -5.22 -25.89 12.12
N LEU A 433 -5.67 -24.68 11.78
CA LEU A 433 -6.90 -24.48 11.00
C LEU A 433 -6.85 -25.23 9.67
N LEU A 434 -5.78 -25.05 8.88
CA LEU A 434 -5.67 -25.70 7.57
C LEU A 434 -5.72 -27.23 7.67
N ALA A 435 -5.10 -27.81 8.70
CA ALA A 435 -5.13 -29.24 8.96
C ALA A 435 -6.55 -29.72 9.27
N GLU A 436 -7.29 -28.99 10.10
CA GLU A 436 -8.67 -29.30 10.46
C GLU A 436 -9.61 -29.21 9.27
N LEU A 437 -9.53 -28.12 8.50
CA LEU A 437 -10.31 -27.94 7.26
C LEU A 437 -10.05 -29.06 6.26
N THR A 438 -8.80 -29.50 6.13
CA THR A 438 -8.43 -30.59 5.21
C THR A 438 -8.96 -31.94 5.69
N GLN A 439 -9.05 -32.16 7.00
CA GLN A 439 -9.59 -33.38 7.60
C GLN A 439 -11.12 -33.46 7.47
N GLU A 440 -11.82 -32.38 7.79
CA GLU A 440 -13.28 -32.31 7.69
C GLU A 440 -13.76 -32.28 6.24
N HIS A 441 -13.09 -31.47 5.41
CA HIS A 441 -13.43 -31.27 4.00
C HIS A 441 -12.18 -31.39 3.12
N PRO A 442 -11.80 -32.62 2.73
CA PRO A 442 -10.68 -32.80 1.81
C PRO A 442 -10.93 -32.13 0.46
N HIS A 443 -9.89 -31.53 -0.12
CA HIS A 443 -9.97 -30.89 -1.43
C HIS A 443 -10.43 -31.88 -2.53
N PRO A 444 -11.35 -31.52 -3.44
CA PRO A 444 -11.83 -32.43 -4.49
C PRO A 444 -10.70 -32.92 -5.42
N VAL A 445 -10.72 -34.20 -5.82
CA VAL A 445 -9.72 -34.75 -6.73
C VAL A 445 -10.06 -34.39 -8.18
N ARG A 446 -9.23 -33.56 -8.83
CA ARG A 446 -9.28 -33.31 -10.28
C ARG A 446 -7.95 -33.70 -10.92
N GLY A 447 -7.98 -34.53 -11.96
CA GLY A 447 -6.75 -34.95 -12.68
C GLY A 447 -5.92 -36.05 -11.99
N GLY A 448 -6.53 -36.86 -11.12
CA GLY A 448 -5.96 -38.12 -10.62
C GLY A 448 -5.11 -38.04 -9.34
N LYS A 449 -4.52 -36.89 -8.99
CA LYS A 449 -3.86 -36.68 -7.69
C LYS A 449 -4.51 -35.53 -6.93
N GLN A 450 -4.81 -35.77 -5.66
CA GLN A 450 -5.35 -34.74 -4.77
C GLN A 450 -4.23 -33.74 -4.40
N PRO A 451 -4.40 -32.44 -4.67
CA PRO A 451 -3.52 -31.42 -4.14
C PRO A 451 -3.53 -31.44 -2.61
N ARG A 452 -2.36 -31.32 -2.00
CA ARG A 452 -2.22 -31.22 -0.54
C ARG A 452 -1.67 -29.85 -0.17
N ILE A 453 -2.19 -29.28 0.90
CA ILE A 453 -1.61 -28.12 1.55
C ILE A 453 -0.45 -28.63 2.41
N LEU A 454 0.75 -28.13 2.13
CA LEU A 454 1.98 -28.50 2.82
C LEU A 454 2.19 -27.62 4.05
N PHE A 455 1.94 -26.32 3.86
CA PHE A 455 2.17 -25.29 4.86
C PHE A 455 1.40 -24.03 4.48
N GLY A 456 0.99 -23.24 5.47
CA GLY A 456 0.45 -21.91 5.28
C GLY A 456 1.16 -20.88 6.17
N THR A 457 1.30 -19.66 5.69
CA THR A 457 1.75 -18.53 6.51
C THR A 457 1.01 -17.25 6.13
N GLN A 458 0.92 -16.31 7.06
CA GLN A 458 0.49 -14.94 6.74
C GLN A 458 1.71 -14.11 6.37
N ALA A 459 1.87 -13.82 5.07
CA ALA A 459 3.00 -13.09 4.52
C ALA A 459 2.92 -11.57 4.75
N ALA A 460 1.71 -11.03 4.83
CA ALA A 460 1.46 -9.62 5.14
C ALA A 460 0.17 -9.45 5.95
N ASN A 461 0.08 -8.40 6.75
CA ASN A 461 -1.12 -8.04 7.49
C ASN A 461 -1.89 -6.88 6.86
N ARG A 462 -1.28 -6.06 5.99
CA ARG A 462 -1.86 -4.82 5.46
C ARG A 462 -1.95 -4.81 3.91
N PRO A 463 -2.91 -5.51 3.28
CA PRO A 463 -3.99 -6.31 3.89
C PRO A 463 -3.53 -7.72 4.33
N PRO A 464 -4.36 -8.43 5.12
CA PRO A 464 -4.10 -9.81 5.52
C PRO A 464 -3.94 -10.70 4.30
N THR A 465 -2.69 -11.10 4.04
CA THR A 465 -2.27 -11.88 2.87
C THR A 465 -1.70 -13.20 3.34
N PHE A 466 -2.43 -14.27 3.06
CA PHE A 466 -2.08 -15.65 3.37
C PHE A 466 -1.47 -16.32 2.13
N VAL A 467 -0.41 -17.07 2.33
CA VAL A 467 0.25 -17.86 1.28
C VAL A 467 0.17 -19.33 1.66
N LEU A 468 -0.43 -20.13 0.77
CA LEU A 468 -0.53 -21.57 0.88
C LEU A 468 0.53 -22.23 0.00
N PHE A 469 1.42 -23.01 0.60
CA PHE A 469 2.34 -23.89 -0.12
C PHE A 469 1.63 -25.22 -0.38
N THR A 470 1.49 -25.61 -1.65
CA THR A 470 0.69 -26.78 -2.04
C THR A 470 1.43 -27.67 -3.02
N THR A 471 1.05 -28.95 -3.11
CA THR A 471 1.61 -29.86 -4.13
C THR A 471 0.96 -29.73 -5.51
N GLY A 472 -0.05 -28.87 -5.64
CA GLY A 472 -0.87 -28.74 -6.84
C GLY A 472 -1.88 -27.61 -6.70
N PHE A 473 -2.58 -27.29 -7.77
CA PHE A 473 -3.52 -26.18 -7.78
C PHE A 473 -4.78 -26.51 -6.96
N LEU A 474 -5.13 -25.64 -6.01
CA LEU A 474 -6.39 -25.70 -5.27
C LEU A 474 -7.51 -25.02 -6.07
N ASP A 475 -8.65 -25.68 -6.14
CA ASP A 475 -9.86 -25.20 -6.79
C ASP A 475 -10.26 -23.81 -6.24
N PRO A 476 -10.70 -22.88 -7.10
CA PRO A 476 -11.16 -21.57 -6.65
C PRO A 476 -12.26 -21.64 -5.58
N GLN A 477 -13.16 -22.62 -5.62
CA GLN A 477 -14.19 -22.83 -4.59
C GLN A 477 -13.56 -23.19 -3.24
N TYR A 478 -12.58 -24.08 -3.23
CA TYR A 478 -11.90 -24.47 -1.99
C TYR A 478 -11.10 -23.31 -1.38
N ARG A 479 -10.49 -22.46 -2.22
CA ARG A 479 -9.83 -21.24 -1.74
C ARG A 479 -10.82 -20.26 -1.13
N ARG A 480 -12.00 -20.07 -1.73
CA ARG A 480 -13.08 -19.27 -1.14
C ARG A 480 -13.56 -19.84 0.20
N PHE A 481 -13.67 -21.16 0.30
CA PHE A 481 -13.99 -21.85 1.55
C PHE A 481 -12.96 -21.57 2.65
N ILE A 482 -11.64 -21.65 2.34
CA ILE A 482 -10.58 -21.27 3.29
C ILE A 482 -10.71 -19.80 3.69
N THR A 483 -10.93 -18.88 2.74
CA THR A 483 -11.12 -17.45 3.04
C THR A 483 -12.33 -17.22 3.94
N ARG A 484 -13.45 -17.91 3.70
CA ARG A 484 -14.66 -17.82 4.52
C ARG A 484 -14.38 -18.29 5.96
N ARG A 485 -13.72 -19.44 6.12
CA ARG A 485 -13.34 -20.00 7.43
C ARG A 485 -12.35 -19.11 8.19
N LEU A 486 -11.40 -18.48 7.48
CA LEU A 486 -10.53 -17.46 8.07
C LEU A 486 -11.33 -16.30 8.66
N ARG A 487 -12.39 -15.84 7.96
CA ARG A 487 -13.26 -14.77 8.47
C ARG A 487 -14.06 -15.19 9.69
N GLU A 488 -14.67 -16.38 9.63
CA GLU A 488 -15.50 -16.90 10.71
C GLU A 488 -14.72 -17.09 12.02
N ILE A 489 -13.45 -17.50 11.94
CA ILE A 489 -12.62 -17.84 13.13
C ILE A 489 -11.81 -16.66 13.64
N PHE A 490 -11.16 -15.91 12.75
CA PHE A 490 -10.24 -14.84 13.14
C PHE A 490 -10.82 -13.43 12.93
N GLY A 491 -12.06 -13.33 12.43
CA GLY A 491 -12.73 -12.06 12.19
C GLY A 491 -12.37 -11.46 10.83
N PHE A 492 -11.65 -10.35 10.79
CA PHE A 492 -11.37 -9.56 9.57
C PHE A 492 -12.55 -8.74 9.02
N GLU A 493 -13.46 -8.32 9.90
CA GLU A 493 -14.50 -7.36 9.52
C GLU A 493 -13.85 -6.06 9.02
N GLY A 494 -14.30 -5.57 7.86
CA GLY A 494 -13.81 -4.33 7.26
C GLY A 494 -12.46 -4.43 6.55
N THR A 495 -11.84 -5.60 6.45
CA THR A 495 -10.63 -5.78 5.62
C THR A 495 -10.79 -6.85 4.53
N PRO A 496 -10.28 -6.62 3.31
CA PRO A 496 -10.12 -7.70 2.34
C PRO A 496 -9.09 -8.72 2.86
N ILE A 497 -9.28 -10.00 2.51
CA ILE A 497 -8.31 -11.07 2.75
C ILE A 497 -7.81 -11.57 1.40
N THR A 498 -6.50 -11.67 1.24
CA THR A 498 -5.87 -12.25 0.05
C THR A 498 -5.35 -13.65 0.39
N VAL A 499 -5.79 -14.67 -0.34
CA VAL A 499 -5.27 -16.03 -0.21
C VAL A 499 -4.57 -16.43 -1.50
N ASN A 500 -3.24 -16.37 -1.46
CA ASN A 500 -2.36 -16.77 -2.54
C ASN A 500 -1.92 -18.22 -2.36
N MET A 501 -1.50 -18.84 -3.45
CA MET A 501 -1.02 -20.20 -3.46
C MET A 501 0.25 -20.28 -4.27
N ARG A 502 1.22 -21.03 -3.76
CA ARG A 502 2.44 -21.38 -4.48
C ARG A 502 2.56 -22.89 -4.59
N VAL A 503 2.56 -23.39 -5.83
CA VAL A 503 2.60 -24.82 -6.15
C VAL A 503 4.04 -25.31 -6.12
N ARG A 504 4.27 -26.47 -5.51
CA ARG A 504 5.58 -27.05 -5.26
C ARG A 504 5.76 -28.41 -5.89
N GLU A 505 6.86 -28.56 -6.61
CA GLU A 505 7.35 -29.85 -7.08
C GLU A 505 8.30 -30.45 -6.05
N LYS A 506 8.20 -31.77 -5.86
CA LYS A 506 9.06 -32.50 -4.95
C LYS A 506 10.45 -32.63 -5.59
N ARG A 507 11.51 -32.32 -4.85
CA ARG A 507 12.89 -32.48 -5.36
C ARG A 507 13.10 -33.92 -5.81
N LYS A 508 13.64 -34.10 -7.02
CA LYS A 508 14.08 -35.43 -7.48
C LYS A 508 15.25 -35.86 -6.61
N ARG A 509 15.10 -36.99 -5.89
CA ARG A 509 16.23 -37.61 -5.19
C ARG A 509 17.25 -38.01 -6.24
N SER A 510 18.44 -37.39 -6.19
CA SER A 510 19.60 -37.74 -7.01
C SER A 510 20.17 -39.09 -6.64
#